data_AF-X1FGS3-F1
#
_entry.id   AF-X1FGS3-F1
#
_cell.length_a   1.000
_cell.length_b   1.000
_cell.length_c   1.000
_cell.angle_alpha   90.00
_cell.angle_beta   90.00
_cell.angle_gamma   90.00
#
_symmetry.space_group_name_H-M   'P 1'
#
loop_
_entity.id
_entity.type
_entity.pdbx_description
1 polymer ?
#
loop_
_entity_poly.entity_id
_entity_poly.type
_entity_poly.pdbx_seq_one_letter_code
_entity_poly.pdbx_strand_id
1 'polypeptide(L)' 'MWAEVGITYDKYNAFYCGTGWRGSEAFFNAWLMGWPKVSVFDGGWFEWSSDGNPYETGVPKNK' A
#
# COMPACT_ATOMS: atom_id res chain seq x y z
N MET A 1 10.46 -10.69 3.15
CA MET A 1 10.27 -9.22 3.19
C MET A 1 9.01 -8.77 2.42
N TRP A 2 8.99 -8.66 1.07
CA TRP A 2 7.75 -8.35 0.30
C TRP A 2 7.16 -9.56 -0.43
N ALA A 3 8.00 -10.37 -1.09
CA ALA A 3 7.54 -11.54 -1.84
C ALA A 3 6.86 -12.60 -0.95
N GLU A 4 7.29 -12.74 0.31
CA GLU A 4 6.68 -13.65 1.31
C GLU A 4 5.21 -13.34 1.62
N VAL A 5 4.79 -12.09 1.41
CA VAL A 5 3.39 -11.63 1.59
C VAL A 5 2.72 -11.33 0.25
N GLY A 6 3.30 -11.79 -0.85
CA GLY A 6 2.72 -11.68 -2.19
C GLY A 6 2.79 -10.29 -2.81
N ILE A 7 3.63 -9.38 -2.32
CA ILE A 7 3.91 -8.10 -2.97
C ILE A 7 5.04 -8.34 -3.98
N THR A 8 4.70 -8.38 -5.27
CA THR A 8 5.59 -8.78 -6.37
C THR A 8 5.48 -7.84 -7.58
N TYR A 9 6.54 -7.77 -8.39
CA TYR A 9 6.69 -6.80 -9.49
C TYR A 9 5.71 -7.00 -10.66
N ASP A 10 5.11 -8.18 -10.78
CA ASP A 10 4.13 -8.54 -11.82
C ASP A 10 2.73 -7.96 -11.53
N LYS A 11 2.50 -7.50 -10.30
CA LYS A 11 1.26 -6.83 -9.88
C LYS A 11 1.35 -5.33 -10.05
N TYR A 12 0.19 -4.68 -10.15
CA TYR A 12 0.11 -3.24 -9.93
C TYR A 12 0.05 -2.99 -8.43
N ASN A 13 1.14 -2.46 -7.86
CA ASN A 13 1.22 -2.12 -6.45
C ASN A 13 0.97 -0.63 -6.23
N ALA A 14 -0.09 -0.28 -5.50
CA ALA A 14 -0.33 1.07 -5.01
C ALA A 14 0.00 1.13 -3.51
N PHE A 15 1.10 1.76 -3.14
CA PHE A 15 1.53 1.91 -1.75
C PHE A 15 0.76 3.06 -1.07
N TYR A 16 0.46 2.94 0.22
CA TYR A 16 -0.25 3.97 0.97
C TYR A 16 0.16 3.98 2.44
N CYS A 17 -0.24 5.04 3.16
CA CYS A 17 -0.17 5.09 4.61
C CYS A 17 -1.34 5.94 5.14
N GLY A 18 -1.14 6.75 6.19
CA GLY A 18 -2.14 7.74 6.60
C GLY A 18 -2.44 8.75 5.49
N THR A 19 -1.40 9.43 5.01
CA THR A 19 -1.46 10.58 4.08
C THR A 19 -0.31 10.57 3.06
N GLY A 20 0.03 9.41 2.51
CA GLY A 20 1.03 9.28 1.44
C GLY A 20 2.52 9.20 1.86
N TRP A 21 2.98 9.88 2.91
CA TRP A 21 4.44 10.02 3.22
C TRP A 21 5.25 8.70 3.20
N ARG A 22 4.85 7.72 4.02
CA ARG A 22 5.53 6.40 4.08
C ARG A 22 5.25 5.54 2.85
N GLY A 23 4.09 5.75 2.21
CA GLY A 23 3.75 5.11 0.94
C GLY A 23 4.71 5.52 -0.17
N SER A 24 5.07 6.80 -0.24
CA SER A 24 6.01 7.35 -1.21
C SER A 24 7.43 6.81 -1.04
N GLU A 25 7.89 6.61 0.19
CA GLU A 25 9.20 5.98 0.45
C GLU A 25 9.21 4.51 -0.03
N ALA A 26 8.17 3.74 0.28
CA ALA A 26 8.04 2.35 -0.20
C ALA A 26 7.92 2.28 -1.73
N PHE A 27 7.12 3.17 -2.32
CA PHE A 27 7.03 3.35 -3.78
C PHE A 27 8.40 3.63 -4.39
N PHE A 28 9.19 4.54 -3.80
CA PHE A 28 10.48 4.92 -4.34
C PHE A 28 11.47 3.74 -4.32
N ASN A 29 11.45 2.93 -3.26
CA ASN A 29 12.22 1.68 -3.21
C ASN A 29 11.81 0.70 -4.33
N ALA A 30 10.50 0.48 -4.54
CA ALA A 30 10.01 -0.40 -5.60
C ALA A 30 10.33 0.15 -7.01
N TRP A 31 10.26 1.46 -7.19
CA TRP A 31 10.66 2.15 -8.42
C TRP A 31 12.16 1.98 -8.71
N LEU A 32 13.04 2.12 -7.69
CA LEU A 32 14.48 1.86 -7.81
C LEU A 32 14.80 0.39 -8.16
N MET A 33 13.95 -0.55 -7.75
CA MET A 33 14.04 -1.96 -8.16
C MET A 33 13.57 -2.22 -9.59
N GLY A 34 13.10 -1.19 -10.32
CA GLY A 34 12.65 -1.31 -11.71
C GLY A 34 11.25 -1.92 -11.86
N TRP A 35 10.41 -1.86 -10.83
CA TRP A 35 9.06 -2.44 -10.90
C TRP A 35 8.20 -1.65 -11.90
N PRO A 36 7.57 -2.31 -12.89
CA PRO A 36 6.96 -1.62 -14.03
C PRO A 36 5.60 -0.99 -13.73
N LYS A 37 4.95 -1.38 -12.62
CA LYS A 37 3.58 -0.98 -12.26
C LYS A 37 3.50 -0.66 -10.77
N VAL A 38 3.97 0.54 -10.40
CA VAL A 38 3.96 1.03 -9.02
C VAL A 38 3.33 2.42 -8.96
N SER A 39 2.61 2.72 -7.88
CA SER A 39 2.03 4.05 -7.62
C SER A 39 1.86 4.29 -6.12
N VAL A 40 1.45 5.51 -5.77
CA VAL A 40 1.01 5.87 -4.42
C VAL A 40 -0.49 6.10 -4.44
N PHE A 41 -1.22 5.46 -3.53
CA PHE A 41 -2.61 5.83 -3.23
C PHE A 41 -2.57 6.94 -2.17
N ASP A 42 -2.68 8.19 -2.64
CA ASP A 42 -2.30 9.40 -1.91
C ASP A 42 -3.19 9.68 -0.68
N GLY A 43 -4.52 9.63 -0.86
CA GLY A 43 -5.47 9.89 0.21
C GLY A 43 -5.35 8.94 1.39
N GLY A 44 -4.89 7.70 1.12
CA GLY A 44 -4.52 6.73 2.15
C GLY A 44 -5.67 6.43 3.12
N TRP A 45 -5.30 6.12 4.37
CA TRP A 45 -6.30 5.88 5.41
C TRP A 45 -7.09 7.14 5.78
N PHE A 46 -6.47 8.32 5.70
CA PHE A 46 -7.13 9.57 6.08
C PHE A 46 -8.35 9.84 5.20
N GLU A 47 -8.19 9.79 3.87
CA GLU A 47 -9.31 9.93 2.94
C GLU A 47 -10.30 8.76 3.09
N TRP A 48 -9.82 7.51 3.06
CA TRP A 48 -10.68 6.33 3.11
C TRP A 48 -11.62 6.32 4.33
N SER A 49 -11.09 6.64 5.50
CA SER A 49 -11.85 6.66 6.76
C SER A 49 -12.83 7.84 6.87
N SER A 50 -12.64 8.89 6.08
CA SER A 50 -13.50 10.09 6.07
C SER A 50 -14.78 9.90 5.26
N ASP A 51 -14.80 8.94 4.33
CA ASP A 51 -15.89 8.74 3.36
C ASP A 51 -16.89 7.64 3.75
N GLY A 52 -16.83 7.13 4.99
CA GLY A 52 -17.73 6.07 5.45
C GLY A 52 -17.50 4.71 4.76
N ASN A 53 -16.34 4.51 4.13
CA ASN A 53 -15.96 3.27 3.52
C ASN A 53 -15.81 2.13 4.56
N PRO A 54 -15.95 0.85 4.14
CA PRO A 54 -15.75 -0.27 5.04
C PRO A 54 -14.32 -0.31 5.60
N TYR A 55 -14.19 -0.76 6.86
CA TYR A 55 -12.90 -0.93 7.52
C TYR A 55 -12.92 -2.14 8.45
N GLU A 56 -11.73 -2.61 8.82
CA GLU A 56 -11.53 -3.72 9.75
C GLU A 56 -10.76 -3.26 11.00
N THR A 57 -10.89 -3.99 12.10
CA THR A 57 -10.17 -3.74 13.36
C THR A 57 -9.98 -5.04 14.15
N GLY A 58 -9.07 -5.03 15.12
CA GLY A 58 -8.73 -6.20 15.94
C GLY A 58 -7.70 -7.14 15.29
N VAL A 59 -7.58 -8.36 15.83
CA VAL A 59 -6.63 -9.37 15.32
C VAL A 59 -7.22 -10.05 14.07
N PRO A 60 -6.47 -10.14 12.94
CA PRO A 60 -6.94 -10.83 11.74
C PRO A 60 -7.25 -12.31 12.01
N LYS A 61 -8.39 -12.79 11.49
CA LYS A 61 -8.88 -14.15 11.78
C LYS A 61 -8.13 -15.25 11.01
N ASN A 62 -7.53 -14.93 9.87
CA ASN A 62 -6.80 -15.89 9.04
C ASN A 62 -5.43 -15.29 8.63
N LYS A 63 -4.35 -16.06 8.81
CA LYS A 63 -3.03 -15.82 8.23
C LYS A 63 -2.80 -16.80 7.09
#